data_AF-A0A448XHH3-F1
#
_entry.id   AF-A0A448XHH3-F1
#
_cell.length_a   1.000
_cell.length_b   1.000
_cell.length_c   1.000
_cell.angle_alpha   90.00
_cell.angle_beta   90.00
_cell.angle_gamma   90.00
#
_symmetry.space_group_name_H-M   'P 1'
#
loop_
_entity.id
_entity.type
_entity.pdbx_description
1 polymer ?
#
loop_
_entity_poly.entity_id
_entity_poly.type
_entity_poly.pdbx_seq_one_letter_code
_entity_poly.pdbx_strand_id
1 'polypeptide(L)'
;MLDVLLIVKRYEYVNLFHTITDWYNAFLAMRWGHLPASRVKILFVDAHPAGSLDEVWDRLFPAGVWQIKSVRRPFVTGNKTEQYVFINQ
;
A
#
# COMPACT_ATOMS: atom_id res chain seq x y z
N MET A 1 1.68 12.79 -15.94
CA MET A 1 2.41 11.65 -15.33
C MET A 1 1.51 11.08 -14.24
N LEU A 2 1.43 9.75 -14.11
CA LEU A 2 0.35 9.05 -13.39
C LEU A 2 0.70 8.80 -11.92
N ASP A 3 -0.31 8.75 -11.04
CA ASP A 3 -0.17 8.28 -9.66
C ASP A 3 0.01 6.75 -9.64
N VAL A 4 0.66 6.23 -8.60
CA VAL A 4 0.88 4.79 -8.41
C VAL A 4 0.20 4.32 -7.14
N LEU A 5 -0.50 3.18 -7.23
CA LEU A 5 -1.17 2.54 -6.11
C LEU A 5 -0.41 1.28 -5.70
N LEU A 6 0.17 1.27 -4.50
CA LEU A 6 0.71 0.07 -3.88
C LEU A 6 -0.39 -0.62 -3.06
N ILE A 7 -0.63 -1.89 -3.38
CA ILE A 7 -1.64 -2.71 -2.71
C ILE A 7 -0.93 -3.58 -1.69
N VAL A 8 -1.23 -3.38 -0.41
CA VAL A 8 -0.55 -4.02 0.71
C VAL A 8 -1.54 -4.91 1.47
N LYS A 9 -1.18 -6.16 1.69
CA LYS A 9 -1.93 -7.09 2.56
C LYS A 9 -1.19 -7.25 3.88
N ARG A 10 -1.75 -6.70 4.96
CA ARG A 10 -1.14 -6.78 6.31
C ARG A 10 -1.60 -8.07 7.00
N TYR A 11 -0.64 -8.90 7.44
CA TYR A 11 -0.94 -10.15 8.16
C TYR A 11 -0.95 -9.93 9.69
N GLU A 12 0.11 -9.34 10.23
CA GLU A 12 0.25 -9.05 11.67
C GLU A 12 0.45 -7.54 11.89
N TYR A 13 -0.57 -6.74 11.56
CA TYR A 13 -0.52 -5.26 11.59
C TYR A 13 -0.26 -4.63 12.97
N VAL A 14 -0.44 -5.41 14.05
CA VAL A 14 -0.12 -4.99 15.43
C VAL A 14 1.30 -5.36 15.86
N ASN A 15 1.97 -6.24 15.11
CA ASN A 15 3.31 -6.68 15.39
C ASN A 15 4.31 -5.73 14.70
N LEU A 16 5.14 -5.06 15.50
CA LEU A 16 6.11 -4.08 15.02
C LEU A 16 7.08 -4.68 14.00
N PHE A 17 7.50 -5.94 14.17
CA PHE A 17 8.42 -6.60 13.25
C PHE A 17 7.80 -6.76 11.84
N HIS A 18 6.57 -7.27 11.77
CA HIS A 18 5.85 -7.42 10.50
C HIS A 18 5.55 -6.09 9.86
N THR A 19 5.18 -5.10 10.67
CA THR A 19 4.85 -3.75 10.20
C THR A 19 6.08 -3.01 9.66
N ILE A 20 7.25 -3.15 10.29
CA ILE A 20 8.53 -2.62 9.76
C ILE A 20 8.84 -3.26 8.40
N THR A 21 8.64 -4.58 8.28
CA THR A 21 8.86 -5.29 7.02
C THR A 21 7.91 -4.79 5.92
N ASP A 22 6.65 -4.50 6.25
CA ASP A 22 5.68 -3.92 5.31
C ASP A 22 6.11 -2.50 4.86
N TRP A 23 6.51 -1.62 5.79
CA TRP A 23 7.00 -0.28 5.45
C TRP A 23 8.23 -0.35 4.54
N TYR A 24 9.17 -1.23 4.86
CA TYR A 24 10.40 -1.39 4.10
C TYR A 24 10.13 -1.90 2.68
N ASN A 25 9.25 -2.89 2.53
CA ASN A 25 8.86 -3.42 1.22
C ASN A 25 8.15 -2.37 0.36
N ALA A 26 7.25 -1.58 0.94
CA ALA A 26 6.58 -0.48 0.24
C ALA A 26 7.58 0.62 -0.17
N PHE A 27 8.52 0.96 0.71
CA PHE A 27 9.60 1.89 0.38
C PHE A 27 10.48 1.36 -0.75
N LEU A 28 10.88 0.09 -0.72
CA LEU A 28 11.67 -0.52 -1.79
C LEU A 28 10.93 -0.53 -3.12
N ALA A 29 9.63 -0.86 -3.14
CA ALA A 29 8.81 -0.80 -4.36
C ALA A 29 8.77 0.62 -4.95
N MET A 30 8.57 1.64 -4.11
CA MET A 30 8.65 3.05 -4.52
C MET A 30 10.02 3.39 -5.11
N ARG A 31 11.12 2.99 -4.45
CA ARG A 31 12.48 3.27 -4.89
C ARG A 31 12.82 2.57 -6.20
N TRP A 32 12.42 1.31 -6.36
CA TRP A 32 12.63 0.53 -7.57
C TRP A 32 11.90 1.14 -8.77
N GLY A 33 10.68 1.64 -8.55
CA GLY A 33 9.91 2.34 -9.58
C GLY A 33 10.36 3.77 -9.83
N HIS A 34 11.40 4.27 -9.15
CA HIS A 34 11.82 5.68 -9.16
C HIS A 34 10.66 6.65 -8.89
N LEU A 35 9.72 6.26 -8.03
CA LEU A 35 8.50 6.99 -7.75
C LEU A 35 8.75 8.01 -6.63
N PRO A 36 8.28 9.27 -6.78
CA PRO A 36 8.29 10.21 -5.67
C PRO A 36 7.21 9.84 -4.65
N ALA A 37 7.52 9.98 -3.36
CA ALA A 37 6.57 9.68 -2.27
C ALA A 37 5.24 10.45 -2.38
N SER A 38 5.26 11.64 -2.97
CA SER A 38 4.08 12.46 -3.25
C SER A 38 3.11 11.88 -4.28
N ARG A 39 3.46 10.75 -4.93
CA ARG A 39 2.62 10.06 -5.91
C ARG A 39 2.33 8.60 -5.58
N VAL A 40 2.86 8.11 -4.46
CA VAL A 40 2.66 6.73 -4.03
C VAL A 40 1.53 6.68 -3.03
N LYS A 41 0.42 6.08 -3.46
CA LYS A 41 -0.78 5.84 -2.68
C LYS A 41 -0.74 4.43 -2.12
N ILE A 42 -1.17 4.25 -0.87
CA ILE A 42 -1.25 2.92 -0.23
C ILE A 42 -2.70 2.48 -0.14
N LEU A 43 -2.98 1.24 -0.56
CA LEU A 43 -4.26 0.58 -0.36
C LEU A 43 -4.06 -0.69 0.46
N PHE A 44 -4.53 -0.69 1.70
CA PHE A 44 -4.64 -1.90 2.50
C PHE A 44 -5.81 -2.75 2.01
N VAL A 45 -5.56 -4.05 1.82
CA VAL A 45 -6.61 -5.04 1.51
C VAL A 45 -6.72 -6.02 2.65
N ASP A 46 -7.34 -5.56 3.73
CA ASP A 46 -7.58 -6.33 4.94
C ASP A 46 -8.80 -5.82 5.72
N ALA A 47 -9.29 -6.61 6.67
CA ALA A 47 -10.48 -6.31 7.46
C ALA A 47 -10.17 -5.86 8.90
N HIS A 48 -8.93 -5.46 9.17
CA HIS A 48 -8.46 -5.10 10.50
C HIS A 48 -8.86 -3.67 10.91
N PRO A 49 -9.11 -3.40 12.20
CA PRO A 49 -9.21 -2.02 12.70
C PRO A 49 -7.91 -1.23 12.52
N ALA A 50 -8.00 0.09 12.62
CA ALA A 50 -6.81 0.94 12.66
C ALA A 50 -5.93 0.60 13.87
N GLY A 51 -4.64 0.40 13.64
CA GLY A 51 -3.64 0.11 14.68
C GLY A 51 -2.82 1.32 15.10
N SER A 52 -2.10 1.23 16.22
CA SER A 52 -1.19 2.29 16.69
C SER A 52 0.00 2.55 15.76
N LEU A 53 0.27 1.62 14.84
CA LEU A 53 1.35 1.72 13.85
C LEU A 53 0.86 2.34 12.53
N ASP A 54 -0.45 2.58 12.37
CA ASP A 54 -1.00 3.04 11.09
C ASP A 54 -0.59 4.48 10.75
N GLU A 55 -0.42 5.34 11.76
CA GLU A 55 0.00 6.74 11.57
C GLU A 55 1.35 6.88 10.83
N VAL A 56 2.24 5.89 10.98
CA VAL A 56 3.54 5.91 10.31
C VAL A 56 3.37 5.78 8.79
N TRP A 57 2.35 5.06 8.31
CA TRP A 57 2.06 4.98 6.89
C TRP A 57 1.71 6.34 6.30
N ASP A 58 0.90 7.14 7.00
CA ASP A 58 0.54 8.49 6.55
C ASP A 58 1.76 9.41 6.47
N ARG A 59 2.73 9.23 7.36
CA ARG A 59 4.00 10.00 7.35
C ARG A 59 4.93 9.58 6.23
N LEU A 60 5.00 8.28 5.93
CA LEU A 60 5.87 7.74 4.87
C LEU A 60 5.29 7.97 3.46
N PHE A 61 3.96 7.94 3.33
CA PHE A 61 3.24 7.99 2.06
C PHE A 61 2.17 9.10 2.07
N PRO A 62 2.59 10.37 1.93
CA PRO A 62 1.70 11.52 2.08
C PRO A 62 0.67 11.68 0.96
N ALA A 63 0.79 10.91 -0.14
CA ALA A 63 -0.20 10.95 -1.23
C ALA A 63 -1.54 10.29 -0.84
N GLY A 64 -1.56 9.53 0.26
CA GLY A 64 -2.76 9.01 0.89
C GLY A 64 -2.71 7.50 1.15
N VAL A 65 -3.42 7.10 2.19
CA VAL A 65 -3.56 5.72 2.67
C VAL A 65 -5.05 5.41 2.78
N TRP A 66 -5.49 4.31 2.18
CA TRP A 66 -6.87 3.83 2.23
C TRP A 66 -6.92 2.35 2.59
N GLN A 67 -8.09 1.87 2.99
CA GLN A 67 -8.31 0.48 3.35
C GLN A 67 -9.62 -0.05 2.75
N ILE A 68 -9.57 -1.28 2.24
CA ILE A 68 -10.74 -2.06 1.84
C ILE A 68 -10.70 -3.45 2.47
N LYS A 69 -11.88 -3.98 2.84
CA LYS A 69 -11.97 -5.29 3.53
C LYS A 69 -11.47 -6.46 2.69
N SER A 70 -11.82 -6.47 1.41
CA SER A 70 -11.41 -7.51 0.46
C SER A 70 -11.73 -7.10 -0.97
N VAL A 71 -10.96 -7.65 -1.92
CA VAL A 71 -11.28 -7.57 -3.35
C VAL A 71 -12.06 -8.82 -3.72
N ARG A 72 -13.36 -8.69 -4.00
CA ARG A 72 -14.24 -9.85 -4.28
C ARG A 72 -14.08 -10.40 -5.71
N ARG A 73 -13.68 -9.56 -6.68
CA ARG A 73 -13.36 -9.92 -8.07
C ARG A 73 -12.39 -8.89 -8.66
N PRO A 74 -11.34 -9.29 -9.40
CA PRO A 74 -10.57 -8.34 -10.19
C PRO A 74 -11.48 -7.79 -11.29
N PHE A 75 -11.83 -6.50 -11.20
CA PHE A 75 -12.44 -5.78 -12.32
C PHE A 75 -11.32 -5.34 -13.24
N VAL A 76 -11.22 -5.96 -14.43
CA VAL A 76 -10.33 -5.48 -15.48
C VAL A 76 -11.05 -4.33 -16.18
N THR A 77 -10.83 -3.10 -15.71
CA THR A 77 -11.22 -1.91 -16.46
C THR A 77 -10.26 -1.76 -17.64
N GLY A 78 -10.80 -1.70 -18.86
CA GLY A 78 -10.04 -1.68 -20.12
C GLY A 78 -9.15 -0.44 -20.37
N ASN A 79 -8.91 0.41 -19.37
CA ASN A 79 -8.00 1.55 -19.49
C ASN A 79 -6.63 1.17 -18.93
N LYS A 80 -5.67 1.01 -19.84
CA LYS A 80 -4.28 0.57 -19.63
C LYS A 80 -3.39 1.54 -18.83
N THR A 81 -3.95 2.34 -17.92
CA THR A 81 -3.28 3.55 -17.41
C THR A 81 -2.99 3.53 -15.92
N GLU A 82 -3.34 2.46 -15.19
CA GLU A 82 -3.00 2.31 -13.77
C GLU A 82 -2.04 1.12 -13.59
N GLN A 83 -0.85 1.39 -13.03
CA GLN A 83 0.10 0.35 -12.65
C GLN A 83 -0.13 0.00 -11.18
N TYR A 84 -0.43 -1.28 -10.93
CA TYR A 84 -0.60 -1.83 -9.59
C TYR A 84 0.61 -2.68 -9.23
N VAL A 85 1.13 -2.50 -8.01
CA VAL A 85 2.14 -3.39 -7.43
C VAL A 85 1.53 -4.05 -6.20
N PHE A 86 1.48 -5.38 -6.21
CA PHE A 86 1.00 -6.17 -5.08
C PHE A 86 2.18 -6.52 -4.18
N ILE A 87 2.08 -6.15 -2.91
CA ILE A 87 3.03 -6.53 -1.86
C ILE A 87 2.32 -7.55 -0.98
N ASN A 88 2.71 -8.82 -1.15
CA ASN A 88 2.33 -9.91 -0.27
C ASN A 88 3.56 -10.34 0.52
N GLN A 89 3.44 -10.40 1.85
CA GLN A 89 4.32 -11.22 2.69
C GLN A 89 3.85 -12.67 2.66
#